data_AF-A0A829M0Y5-F1
#
_entry.id   AF-A0A829M0Y5-F1
#
_cell.length_a   1.000
_cell.length_b   1.000
_cell.length_c   1.000
_cell.angle_alpha   90.00
_cell.angle_beta   90.00
_cell.angle_gamma   90.00
#
_symmetry.space_group_name_H-M   'P 1'
#
loop_
_entity.id
_entity.type
_entity.pdbx_description
1 polymer ?
#
loop_
_entity_poly.entity_id
_entity_poly.type
_entity_poly.pdbx_seq_one_letter_code
_entity_poly.pdbx_strand_id
1 'polypeptide(L)'
;MLFLLADAIPKIFGAQFSRTATEALGFPSYQTALIGWVLLACTIVFAVARTAVLGAVALTAYLGGAVTIDMHEEAWFPVIFAVGFGLLIWAALVLRRRELLKVLIGA
;
A
#
# COMPACT_ATOMS: atom_id res chain seq x y z
N MET A 1 -7.63 4.45 -1.69
CA MET A 1 -6.77 5.57 -2.14
C MET A 1 -6.62 6.64 -1.07
N LEU A 2 -7.70 7.16 -0.48
CA LEU A 2 -7.65 8.11 0.64
C LEU A 2 -6.76 7.64 1.79
N PHE A 3 -6.92 6.38 2.23
CA PHE A 3 -6.07 5.79 3.28
C PHE A 3 -4.58 5.76 2.90
N LEU A 4 -4.24 5.33 1.68
CA LEU A 4 -2.85 5.25 1.20
C LEU A 4 -2.18 6.63 1.12
N LEU A 5 -2.94 7.65 0.70
CA LEU A 5 -2.47 9.04 0.68
C LEU A 5 -2.32 9.59 2.10
N ALA A 6 -3.30 9.32 2.97
CA ALA A 6 -3.26 9.71 4.37
C ALA A 6 -2.12 9.03 5.15
N ASP A 7 -1.68 7.83 4.74
CA ASP A 7 -0.51 7.15 5.30
C ASP A 7 0.81 7.67 4.72
N ALA A 8 0.86 7.94 3.41
CA ALA A 8 2.08 8.42 2.75
C ALA A 8 2.47 9.85 3.14
N ILE A 9 1.50 10.75 3.30
CA ILE A 9 1.75 12.19 3.56
C ILE A 9 2.53 12.40 4.88
N PRO A 10 2.09 11.88 6.05
CA PRO A 10 2.81 12.03 7.31
C PRO A 10 4.21 11.42 7.27
N LYS A 11 4.39 10.32 6.54
CA LYS A 11 5.70 9.65 6.33
C LYS A 11 6.67 10.57 5.60
N ILE A 12 6.22 11.26 4.55
CA ILE A 12 7.04 12.19 3.76
C ILE A 12 7.38 13.45 4.56
N PHE A 13 6.41 14.01 5.30
CA PHE A 13 6.66 15.17 6.17
C PHE A 13 7.48 14.82 7.42
N GLY A 14 7.78 13.54 7.66
CA GLY A 14 8.56 13.10 8.81
C GLY A 14 7.86 13.38 10.13
N ALA A 15 6.53 13.18 10.17
CA ALA A 15 5.76 13.29 11.40
C ALA A 15 6.39 12.42 12.50
N GLN A 16 6.49 12.97 13.72
CA GLN A 16 7.18 12.30 14.84
C GLN A 16 6.64 10.90 15.09
N PHE A 17 5.31 10.73 15.10
CA PHE A 17 4.66 9.41 15.22
C PHE A 17 5.11 8.40 14.15
N SER A 18 5.27 8.85 12.91
CA SER A 18 5.71 7.97 11.82
C SER A 18 7.20 7.62 11.92
N ARG A 19 8.03 8.53 12.44
CA ARG A 19 9.45 8.29 12.69
C ARG A 19 9.64 7.33 13.85
N THR A 20 8.95 7.54 14.96
CA THR A 20 9.00 6.64 16.12
C THR A 20 8.49 5.24 15.78
N ALA A 21 7.45 5.12 14.95
CA ALA A 21 7.02 3.82 14.46
C ALA A 21 8.08 3.15 13.58
N THR A 22 8.76 3.90 12.70
CA THR A 22 9.82 3.34 11.83
C THR A 22 11.06 2.95 12.63
N GLU A 23 11.43 3.75 13.64
CA GLU A 23 12.53 3.47 14.55
C GLU A 23 12.24 2.28 15.46
N ALA A 24 10.99 2.11 15.91
CA ALA A 24 10.55 0.93 16.66
C ALA A 24 10.71 -0.36 15.84
N LEU A 25 10.51 -0.28 14.51
CA LEU A 25 10.71 -1.38 13.56
C LEU A 25 12.21 -1.63 13.25
N GLY A 26 13.14 -0.94 13.91
CA GLY A 26 14.58 -1.10 13.72
C GLY A 26 15.13 -0.37 12.48
N PHE A 27 14.33 0.44 11.79
CA PHE A 27 14.79 1.23 10.64
C PHE A 27 15.24 2.64 11.06
N PRO A 28 16.32 3.18 10.46
CA PRO A 28 16.73 4.55 10.69
C PRO A 28 15.67 5.55 10.21
N SER A 29 15.47 6.66 10.94
CA SER A 29 14.38 7.62 10.69
C SER A 29 14.40 8.32 9.33
N TYR A 30 15.50 8.28 8.59
CA TYR A 30 15.54 8.78 7.21
C TYR A 30 14.76 7.85 6.24
N GLN A 31 14.65 6.56 6.56
CA GLN A 31 13.91 5.59 5.73
C GLN A 31 12.39 5.82 5.78
N THR A 32 11.86 6.47 6.82
CA THR A 32 10.43 6.83 6.91
C THR A 32 9.98 7.64 5.69
N ALA A 33 10.77 8.63 5.29
CA ALA A 33 10.45 9.47 4.13
C ALA A 33 10.53 8.68 2.82
N LEU A 34 11.50 7.77 2.70
CA LEU A 34 11.65 6.91 1.53
C LEU A 34 10.44 5.97 1.36
N ILE A 35 10.00 5.34 2.44
CA ILE A 35 8.80 4.48 2.47
C ILE A 35 7.56 5.27 2.04
N GLY A 36 7.40 6.49 2.56
CA GLY A 36 6.32 7.39 2.17
C GLY A 36 6.35 7.75 0.67
N TRP A 37 7.53 8.04 0.12
CA TRP A 37 7.70 8.33 -1.31
C TRP A 37 7.37 7.14 -2.21
N VAL A 38 7.81 5.93 -1.83
CA VAL A 38 7.49 4.70 -2.57
C VAL A 38 5.98 4.48 -2.57
N LEU A 39 5.33 4.58 -1.42
CA LEU A 39 3.88 4.44 -1.32
C LEU A 39 3.12 5.47 -2.15
N LEU A 40 3.58 6.72 -2.12
CA LEU A 40 3.00 7.81 -2.90
C LEU A 40 3.14 7.55 -4.40
N ALA A 41 4.31 7.10 -4.86
CA ALA A 41 4.53 6.73 -6.25
C ALA A 41 3.60 5.59 -6.68
N CYS A 42 3.51 4.50 -5.91
CA CYS A 42 2.59 3.38 -6.18
C CYS A 42 1.12 3.85 -6.23
N THR A 43 0.74 4.74 -5.32
CA THR A 43 -0.63 5.29 -5.24
C THR A 43 -0.96 6.18 -6.44
N ILE A 44 -0.01 7.00 -6.91
CA ILE A 44 -0.17 7.82 -8.12
C ILE A 44 -0.33 6.94 -9.35
N VAL A 45 0.52 5.90 -9.49
CA VAL A 45 0.42 4.95 -10.61
C VAL A 45 -0.92 4.21 -10.59
N PHE A 46 -1.47 3.90 -9.42
CA PHE A 46 -2.81 3.33 -9.25
C PHE A 46 -3.93 4.33 -9.58
N ALA A 47 -3.73 5.63 -9.33
CA ALA A 47 -4.71 6.69 -9.61
C ALA A 47 -4.99 6.83 -11.10
N VAL A 48 -3.93 6.78 -11.90
CA VAL A 48 -3.97 6.88 -13.35
C VAL A 48 -4.66 5.65 -13.91
N ALA A 49 -5.88 5.83 -14.44
CA ALA A 49 -6.72 4.73 -14.90
C ALA A 49 -5.99 3.81 -15.89
N ARG A 50 -5.18 4.38 -16.80
CA ARG A 50 -4.41 3.65 -17.83
C ARG A 50 -3.35 2.71 -17.23
N THR A 51 -2.80 3.01 -16.06
CA THR A 51 -1.76 2.22 -15.37
C THR A 51 -2.26 1.58 -14.07
N ALA A 52 -3.57 1.59 -13.82
CA ALA A 52 -4.16 1.11 -12.57
C ALA A 52 -3.81 -0.35 -12.25
N VAL A 53 -3.60 -1.21 -13.27
CA VAL A 53 -3.14 -2.59 -13.08
C VAL A 53 -1.71 -2.62 -12.52
N LEU A 54 -0.79 -1.86 -13.10
CA LEU A 54 0.59 -1.74 -12.59
C LEU A 54 0.61 -1.15 -11.19
N GLY A 55 -0.24 -0.17 -10.91
CA GLY A 55 -0.40 0.41 -9.59
C GLY A 55 -0.90 -0.61 -8.55
N ALA A 56 -1.85 -1.47 -8.91
CA ALA A 56 -2.35 -2.51 -8.02
C ALA A 56 -1.27 -3.55 -7.72
N VAL A 57 -0.48 -3.97 -8.72
CA VAL A 57 0.65 -4.87 -8.53
C VAL A 57 1.71 -4.22 -7.63
N ALA A 58 2.07 -2.97 -7.88
CA ALA A 58 3.04 -2.23 -7.07
C ALA A 58 2.58 -2.06 -5.61
N LEU A 59 1.29 -1.72 -5.40
CA LEU A 59 0.70 -1.64 -4.07
C LEU A 59 0.66 -3.00 -3.38
N THR A 60 0.44 -4.09 -4.11
CA THR A 60 0.48 -5.46 -3.57
C THR A 60 1.89 -5.82 -3.11
N ALA A 61 2.92 -5.50 -3.90
CA ALA A 61 4.31 -5.69 -3.53
C ALA A 61 4.69 -4.87 -2.28
N TYR A 62 4.25 -3.60 -2.22
CA TYR A 62 4.45 -2.74 -1.05
C TYR A 62 3.76 -3.30 0.21
N LEU A 63 2.48 -3.70 0.09
CA LEU A 63 1.72 -4.30 1.20
C LEU A 63 2.31 -5.63 1.67
N GLY A 64 2.89 -6.43 0.77
CA GLY A 64 3.61 -7.66 1.15
C GLY A 64 4.83 -7.37 2.05
N GLY A 65 5.54 -6.28 1.78
CA GLY A 65 6.59 -5.78 2.67
C GLY A 65 6.04 -5.39 4.05
N ALA A 66 4.92 -4.66 4.09
CA ALA A 66 4.26 -4.30 5.35
C ALA A 66 3.84 -5.53 6.16
N VAL A 67 3.21 -6.52 5.53
CA VAL A 67 2.82 -7.79 6.16
C VAL A 67 4.02 -8.51 6.78
N THR A 68 5.17 -8.52 6.09
CA THR A 68 6.38 -9.19 6.60
C THR A 68 6.90 -8.50 7.86
N ILE A 69 6.87 -7.17 7.89
CA ILE A 69 7.30 -6.37 9.04
C ILE A 69 6.30 -6.53 10.20
N ASP A 70 5.00 -6.46 9.94
CA ASP A 70 3.98 -6.63 10.97
C ASP A 70 3.96 -8.05 11.55
N MET A 71 4.24 -9.08 10.74
CA MET A 71 4.45 -10.44 11.24
C MET A 71 5.69 -10.57 12.12
N HIS A 72 6.76 -9.82 11.82
CA HIS A 72 7.98 -9.81 12.63
C HIS A 72 7.74 -9.22 14.03
N GLU A 73 6.89 -8.21 14.12
CA GLU A 73 6.46 -7.58 15.38
C GLU A 73 5.32 -8.34 16.09
N GLU A 74 4.95 -9.53 15.61
CA GLU A 74 3.81 -10.33 16.11
C GLU A 74 2.47 -9.56 16.11
N ALA A 75 2.33 -8.56 15.24
CA ALA A 75 1.16 -7.69 15.15
C ALA A 75 0.11 -8.27 14.16
N TRP A 76 -0.78 -9.12 14.67
CA TRP A 76 -1.77 -9.83 13.85
C TRP A 76 -2.81 -8.93 13.17
N PHE A 77 -3.25 -7.85 13.85
CA PHE A 77 -4.28 -6.95 13.30
C PHE A 77 -3.79 -6.17 12.06
N PRO A 78 -2.60 -5.52 12.09
CA PRO A 78 -2.02 -4.89 10.91
C PRO A 78 -1.82 -5.84 9.71
N VAL A 79 -1.43 -7.09 9.97
CA VAL A 79 -1.30 -8.12 8.90
C VAL A 79 -2.63 -8.36 8.20
N ILE A 80 -3.69 -8.66 8.97
CA ILE A 80 -5.03 -8.91 8.40
C ILE A 80 -5.54 -7.67 7.68
N PHE A 81 -5.30 -6.49 8.26
CA PHE A 81 -5.66 -5.22 7.66
C PHE A 81 -4.94 -5.02 6.31
N ALA A 82 -3.62 -5.24 6.24
CA ALA A 82 -2.84 -5.08 5.02
C ALA A 82 -3.28 -6.04 3.90
N VAL A 83 -3.52 -7.31 4.25
CA VAL A 83 -4.03 -8.32 3.29
C VAL A 83 -5.44 -7.94 2.82
N GLY A 84 -6.34 -7.58 3.74
CA GLY A 84 -7.69 -7.13 3.42
C GLY A 84 -7.69 -5.87 2.55
N PHE A 85 -6.79 -4.93 2.81
CA PHE A 85 -6.64 -3.72 2.03
C PHE A 85 -6.12 -4.00 0.62
N GLY A 86 -5.19 -4.96 0.48
CA GLY A 86 -4.74 -5.47 -0.81
C GLY A 86 -5.89 -6.05 -1.63
N LEU A 87 -6.70 -6.92 -1.03
CA LEU A 87 -7.90 -7.47 -1.66
C LEU A 87 -8.89 -6.38 -2.09
N LEU A 88 -9.11 -5.36 -1.26
CA LEU A 88 -9.96 -4.22 -1.59
C LEU A 88 -9.43 -3.41 -2.79
N ILE A 89 -8.10 -3.24 -2.91
CA ILE A 89 -7.49 -2.57 -4.06
C ILE A 89 -7.78 -3.34 -5.36
N TRP A 90 -7.61 -4.66 -5.33
CA TRP A 90 -7.92 -5.53 -6.47
C TRP A 90 -9.42 -5.54 -6.79
N ALA A 91 -10.29 -5.64 -5.79
CA ALA A 91 -11.75 -5.56 -5.98
C ALA A 91 -12.17 -4.22 -6.61
N ALA A 92 -11.60 -3.10 -6.14
CA ALA A 92 -11.86 -1.78 -6.71
C ALA A 92 -11.36 -1.67 -8.16
N LEU A 93 -10.22 -2.27 -8.49
CA LEU A 93 -9.70 -2.32 -9.87
C LEU A 93 -10.64 -3.10 -10.80
N VAL A 94 -11.08 -4.28 -10.35
CA VAL A 94 -12.03 -5.15 -11.08
C VAL A 94 -13.36 -4.44 -11.32
N LEU A 95 -13.88 -3.71 -10.32
CA LEU A 95 -15.10 -2.89 -10.47
C LEU A 95 -14.90 -1.72 -11.45
N ARG A 96 -13.72 -1.07 -11.41
CA ARG A 96 -13.39 0.10 -12.23
C ARG A 96 -13.15 -0.26 -13.70
N ARG A 97 -12.72 -1.50 -13.99
CA ARG A 97 -12.54 -2.00 -15.35
C ARG A 97 -13.36 -3.26 -15.57
N ARG A 98 -14.60 -3.07 -16.05
CA ARG A 98 -15.48 -4.16 -16.50
C ARG A 98 -14.84 -5.07 -17.56
N GLU A 99 -13.83 -4.59 -18.28
CA GLU A 99 -13.08 -5.44 -19.22
C GLU A 99 -12.21 -6.48 -18.51
N LEU A 100 -11.68 -6.20 -17.32
CA LEU A 100 -11.00 -7.19 -16.50
C LEU A 100 -11.98 -8.22 -15.93
N LEU A 101 -13.21 -7.81 -15.61
CA LEU A 101 -14.29 -8.74 -15.25
C LEU A 101 -14.57 -9.74 -16.37
N LYS A 102 -14.56 -9.31 -17.64
CA LYS A 102 -14.76 -10.22 -18.78
C LYS A 102 -13.63 -11.25 -18.91
N VAL A 103 -12.37 -10.83 -18.72
CA VAL A 103 -11.22 -11.73 -18.74
C VAL A 103 -11.24 -12.73 -17.57
N LEU A 104 -11.68 -12.28 -16.39
CA LEU A 104 -11.71 -13.12 -15.18
C LEU A 104 -12.89 -14.11 -15.17
N ILE A 105 -14.03 -13.72 -15.74
CA ILE A 105 -15.27 -14.51 -15.76
C ILE A 105 -15.39 -15.35 -17.04
N GLY A 106 -14.57 -15.10 -18.06
CA GLY A 106 -14.52 -15.90 -19.29
C GLY A 106 -15.79 -15.75 -20.12
N ALA A 107 -16.10 -14.53 -20.56
CA ALA A 107 -17.19 -14.25 -21.50
C ALA A 107 -16.66 -13.57 -22.77
#